data_AF-K1YVF0-F1
#
_entry.id   AF-K1YVF0-F1
#
_cell.length_a   1.000
_cell.length_b   1.000
_cell.length_c   1.000
_cell.angle_alpha   90.00
_cell.angle_beta   90.00
_cell.angle_gamma   90.00
#
_symmetry.space_group_name_H-M   'P 1'
#
loop_
_entity.id
_entity.type
_entity.pdbx_description
1 polymer ?
#
loop_
_entity_poly.entity_id
_entity_poly.type
_entity_poly.pdbx_seq_one_letter_code
_entity_poly.pdbx_strand_id
1 'polypeptide(L)'
;MLSALSFHEATNEIPKQIDVAIPRGTHENNITYPPVKFYHYDSKTYETGIENYDVGGRKIKIYCLARTVADCFKFRNKIGVDVARNALKIAINEKKIKPKEVMYYAKICRVENIIKPILETIL
;
A
#
# COMPACT_ATOMS: atom_id res chain seq x y z
N MET A 1 -4.32 -0.81 2.10
CA MET A 1 -3.79 -1.17 0.78
C MET A 1 -4.56 -0.39 -0.27
N LEU A 2 -5.81 -0.77 -0.51
CA LEU A 2 -6.71 -0.13 -1.45
C LEU A 2 -7.19 1.24 -0.96
N SER A 3 -7.47 1.38 0.34
CA SER A 3 -7.77 2.67 0.96
C SER A 3 -6.64 3.69 0.78
N ALA A 4 -5.39 3.26 0.98
CA ALA A 4 -4.21 4.08 0.77
C ALA A 4 -3.98 4.40 -0.72
N LEU A 5 -4.18 3.43 -1.63
CA LEU A 5 -4.12 3.71 -3.07
C LEU A 5 -5.17 4.75 -3.48
N SER A 6 -6.40 4.63 -2.97
CA SER A 6 -7.48 5.58 -3.25
C SER A 6 -7.16 6.97 -2.73
N PHE A 7 -6.57 7.08 -1.52
CA PHE A 7 -6.08 8.35 -0.98
C PHE A 7 -5.01 9.01 -1.88
N HIS A 8 -4.11 8.22 -2.43
CA HIS A 8 -3.08 8.70 -3.37
C HIS A 8 -3.57 8.83 -4.81
N GLU A 9 -4.87 8.63 -5.07
CA GLU A 9 -5.48 8.59 -6.41
C GLU A 9 -4.72 7.66 -7.38
N ALA A 10 -4.25 6.53 -6.85
CA ALA A 10 -3.43 5.54 -7.56
C ALA A 10 -4.20 4.24 -7.86
N THR A 11 -5.52 4.32 -7.92
CA THR A 11 -6.44 3.22 -8.24
C THR A 11 -7.75 3.77 -8.79
N ASN A 12 -8.36 3.01 -9.71
CA ASN A 12 -9.71 3.28 -10.20
C ASN A 12 -10.78 2.46 -9.44
N GLU A 13 -10.33 1.59 -8.54
CA GLU A 13 -11.20 0.76 -7.71
C GLU A 13 -11.71 1.55 -6.50
N ILE A 14 -13.02 1.45 -6.24
CA ILE A 14 -13.64 2.07 -5.07
C ILE A 14 -13.46 1.15 -3.85
N PRO A 15 -12.78 1.59 -2.78
CA PRO A 15 -12.61 0.79 -1.58
C PRO A 15 -13.97 0.59 -0.87
N LYS A 16 -14.37 -0.67 -0.71
CA LYS A 16 -15.61 -1.04 0.01
C LYS A 16 -15.46 -1.01 1.54
N GLN A 17 -14.22 -0.86 2.02
CA GLN A 17 -13.84 -0.94 3.42
C GLN A 17 -12.53 -0.16 3.64
N ILE A 18 -12.21 0.13 4.89
CA ILE A 18 -10.94 0.76 5.28
C ILE A 18 -9.92 -0.34 5.57
N ASP A 19 -8.81 -0.34 4.83
CA ASP A 19 -7.69 -1.20 5.17
C ASP A 19 -6.83 -0.54 6.24
N VAL A 20 -6.62 -1.25 7.36
CA VAL A 20 -5.79 -0.77 8.48
C VAL A 20 -4.61 -1.72 8.66
N ALA A 21 -3.41 -1.14 8.74
CA ALA A 21 -2.21 -1.88 9.05
C ALA A 21 -1.99 -1.93 10.56
N ILE A 22 -1.70 -3.12 11.09
CA ILE A 22 -1.35 -3.33 12.50
C ILE A 22 -0.07 -4.16 12.62
N PRO A 23 0.77 -3.92 13.64
CA PRO A 23 1.89 -4.80 13.95
C PRO A 23 1.40 -6.19 14.33
N ARG A 24 2.13 -7.23 13.92
CA ARG A 24 1.87 -8.61 14.36
C ARG A 24 1.84 -8.69 15.90
N GLY A 25 0.88 -9.44 16.42
CA GLY A 25 0.66 -9.57 17.87
C GLY A 25 -0.24 -8.48 18.47
N THR A 26 -0.67 -7.51 17.67
CA THR A 26 -1.68 -6.52 18.10
C THR A 26 -3.07 -7.13 18.01
N HIS A 27 -3.89 -6.89 19.04
CA HIS A 27 -5.30 -7.27 19.05
C HIS A 27 -6.09 -6.44 18.03
N GLU A 28 -6.93 -7.10 17.24
CA GLU A 28 -7.85 -6.43 16.32
C GLU A 28 -9.03 -5.85 17.10
N ASN A 29 -9.20 -4.53 17.09
CA ASN A 29 -10.38 -3.92 17.71
C ASN A 29 -11.63 -4.28 16.89
N ASN A 30 -12.69 -4.70 17.58
CA ASN A 30 -13.99 -4.91 16.95
C ASN A 30 -14.60 -3.55 16.58
N ILE A 31 -14.46 -3.17 15.30
CA ILE A 31 -15.04 -1.95 14.74
C ILE A 31 -16.31 -2.35 13.98
N THR A 32 -17.46 -1.93 14.48
CA THR A 32 -18.76 -2.23 13.85
C THR A 32 -19.00 -1.39 12.59
N TYR A 33 -18.53 -0.13 12.59
CA TYR A 33 -18.61 0.77 11.43
C TYR A 33 -17.52 1.85 11.53
N PRO A 34 -16.90 2.26 10.40
CA PRO A 34 -17.02 1.70 9.05
C PRO A 34 -16.44 0.27 8.96
N PRO A 35 -16.73 -0.51 7.89
CA PRO A 35 -16.12 -1.81 7.71
C PRO A 35 -14.60 -1.67 7.61
N VAL A 36 -13.88 -2.40 8.45
CA VAL A 36 -12.41 -2.38 8.54
C VAL A 36 -11.84 -3.76 8.23
N LYS A 37 -10.76 -3.79 7.45
CA LYS A 37 -9.95 -4.99 7.26
C LYS A 37 -8.55 -4.77 7.78
N PHE A 38 -8.15 -5.60 8.73
CA PHE A 38 -6.82 -5.55 9.32
C PHE A 38 -5.81 -6.33 8.49
N TYR A 39 -4.62 -5.74 8.34
CA TYR A 39 -3.47 -6.33 7.70
C TYR A 39 -2.32 -6.36 8.69
N HIS A 40 -1.83 -7.55 8.99
CA HIS A 40 -0.73 -7.76 9.92
C HIS A 40 0.62 -7.57 9.23
N TYR A 41 1.43 -6.68 9.79
CA TYR A 41 2.78 -6.40 9.33
C TYR A 41 3.81 -6.84 10.36
N ASP A 42 4.99 -7.27 9.89
CA ASP A 42 6.12 -7.46 10.79
C ASP A 42 6.47 -6.12 11.42
N SER A 43 6.60 -6.08 12.75
CA SER A 43 6.82 -4.85 13.52
C SER A 43 8.02 -4.06 13.02
N LYS A 44 9.08 -4.75 12.56
CA LYS A 44 10.29 -4.16 11.96
C LYS A 44 10.02 -3.37 10.66
N THR A 45 8.95 -3.70 9.94
CA THR A 45 8.61 -3.09 8.64
C THR A 45 7.36 -2.22 8.68
N TYR A 46 6.69 -2.18 9.84
CA TYR A 46 5.44 -1.46 10.03
C TYR A 46 5.65 0.05 9.94
N GLU A 47 6.70 0.57 10.57
CA GLU A 47 6.91 2.02 10.64
C GLU A 47 7.45 2.62 9.33
N THR A 48 7.99 1.78 8.44
CA THR A 48 8.68 2.25 7.23
C THR A 48 7.70 2.78 6.20
N GLY A 49 7.91 4.03 5.78
CA GLY A 49 7.10 4.68 4.76
C GLY A 49 5.77 5.22 5.28
N ILE A 50 5.57 5.35 6.59
CA ILE A 50 4.42 6.06 7.15
C ILE A 50 4.63 7.57 6.99
N GLU A 51 3.60 8.25 6.49
CA GLU A 51 3.49 9.70 6.38
C GLU A 51 2.28 10.19 7.19
N ASN A 52 2.38 11.41 7.74
CA ASN A 52 1.29 12.02 8.51
C ASN A 52 0.56 13.04 7.63
N TYR A 53 -0.75 12.91 7.54
CA TYR A 53 -1.62 13.81 6.80
C TYR A 53 -2.63 14.46 7.74
N ASP A 54 -2.94 15.73 7.53
CA ASP A 54 -4.05 16.41 8.21
C ASP A 54 -5.29 16.33 7.32
N VAL A 55 -6.33 15.64 7.80
CA VAL A 55 -7.60 15.52 7.11
C VAL A 55 -8.71 15.94 8.06
N GLY A 56 -9.32 17.09 7.78
CA GLY A 56 -10.40 17.64 8.60
C GLY A 56 -9.97 17.96 10.04
N GLY A 57 -8.74 18.45 10.24
CA GLY A 57 -8.20 18.79 11.56
C GLY A 57 -7.73 17.59 12.37
N ARG A 58 -7.66 16.39 11.77
CA ARG A 58 -7.18 15.17 12.40
C ARG A 58 -5.95 14.65 11.69
N LYS A 59 -4.91 14.36 12.47
CA LYS A 59 -3.69 13.71 11.97
C LYS A 59 -3.94 12.23 11.76
N ILE A 60 -3.83 11.78 10.52
CA ILE A 60 -3.91 10.37 10.14
C ILE A 60 -2.57 9.90 9.58
N LYS A 61 -2.28 8.61 9.77
CA LYS A 61 -1.07 7.95 9.27
C LYS A 61 -1.42 7.14 8.03
N ILE A 62 -0.76 7.43 6.92
CA ILE A 62 -0.95 6.73 5.65
C ILE A 62 0.42 6.33 5.12
N TYR A 63 0.55 5.15 4.54
CA TYR A 63 1.79 4.78 3.86
C TYR A 63 1.98 5.61 2.59
N CYS A 64 3.22 6.01 2.32
CA CYS A 64 3.58 6.67 1.07
C CYS A 64 3.22 5.79 -0.14
N LEU A 65 3.08 6.40 -1.31
CA LEU A 65 2.61 5.68 -2.50
C LEU A 65 3.55 4.52 -2.88
N ALA A 66 4.87 4.73 -2.86
CA ALA A 66 5.84 3.69 -3.19
C ALA A 66 5.75 2.48 -2.24
N ARG A 67 5.56 2.73 -0.93
CA ARG A 67 5.33 1.68 0.05
C ARG A 67 4.00 0.96 -0.18
N THR A 68 2.95 1.73 -0.44
CA THR A 68 1.62 1.19 -0.71
C THR A 68 1.63 0.27 -1.94
N VAL A 69 2.35 0.61 -3.01
CA VAL A 69 2.51 -0.27 -4.18
C VAL A 69 3.22 -1.57 -3.79
N ALA A 70 4.31 -1.51 -3.02
CA ALA A 70 5.02 -2.71 -2.58
C ALA A 70 4.13 -3.64 -1.75
N ASP A 71 3.33 -3.07 -0.85
CA ASP A 71 2.39 -3.85 -0.06
C ASP A 71 1.32 -4.51 -0.97
N CYS A 72 0.95 -3.90 -2.10
CA CYS A 72 -0.10 -4.42 -2.98
C CYS A 72 0.35 -5.74 -3.60
N PHE A 73 1.62 -5.83 -3.96
CA PHE A 73 2.23 -7.08 -4.40
C PHE A 73 2.34 -8.10 -3.27
N LYS A 74 2.61 -7.65 -2.04
CA LYS A 74 2.69 -8.53 -0.86
C LYS A 74 1.34 -9.18 -0.58
N PHE A 75 0.24 -8.44 -0.72
CA PHE A 75 -1.12 -8.91 -0.48
C PHE A 75 -1.93 -9.14 -1.77
N ARG A 76 -1.27 -9.35 -2.91
CA ARG A 76 -1.92 -9.56 -4.23
C ARG A 76 -2.97 -10.66 -4.24
N ASN A 77 -2.79 -11.70 -3.42
CA ASN A 77 -3.77 -12.79 -3.27
C ASN A 77 -5.07 -12.33 -2.60
N LYS A 78 -5.04 -11.23 -1.83
CA LYS A 78 -6.20 -10.66 -1.15
C LYS A 78 -6.86 -9.52 -1.91
N ILE A 79 -6.09 -8.76 -2.70
CA ILE A 79 -6.57 -7.54 -3.39
C ILE A 79 -6.70 -7.72 -4.91
N GLY A 80 -6.16 -8.80 -5.47
CA GLY A 80 -6.07 -9.02 -6.91
C GLY A 80 -4.71 -8.62 -7.48
N VAL A 81 -4.18 -9.44 -8.39
CA VAL A 81 -2.88 -9.17 -9.04
C VAL A 81 -2.98 -7.97 -9.99
N ASP A 82 -4.12 -7.80 -10.67
CA ASP A 82 -4.31 -6.71 -11.63
C ASP A 82 -4.39 -5.35 -10.95
N VAL A 83 -4.98 -5.28 -9.75
CA VAL A 83 -4.97 -4.08 -8.91
C VAL A 83 -3.53 -3.68 -8.57
N ALA A 84 -2.69 -4.64 -8.16
CA ALA A 84 -1.28 -4.36 -7.85
C ALA A 84 -0.48 -3.89 -9.08
N ARG A 85 -0.72 -4.50 -10.25
CA ARG A 85 -0.08 -4.10 -11.51
C ARG A 85 -0.51 -2.71 -11.96
N ASN A 86 -1.81 -2.41 -11.91
CA ASN A 86 -2.33 -1.10 -12.27
C ASN A 86 -1.82 -0.02 -11.31
N ALA A 87 -1.78 -0.29 -10.00
CA ALA A 87 -1.21 0.61 -9.02
C ALA A 87 0.26 0.95 -9.32
N LEU A 88 1.07 -0.05 -9.73
CA LEU A 88 2.45 0.19 -10.13
C LEU A 88 2.53 1.08 -11.38
N LYS A 89 1.72 0.80 -12.40
CA LYS A 89 1.68 1.61 -13.63
C LYS A 89 1.30 3.05 -13.33
N ILE A 90 0.24 3.27 -12.56
CA ILE A 90 -0.22 4.63 -12.18
C ILE A 90 0.87 5.34 -11.37
N ALA A 91 1.50 4.65 -10.41
CA ALA A 91 2.56 5.23 -9.59
C ALA A 91 3.74 5.74 -10.42
N ILE A 92 4.20 4.96 -11.41
CA ILE A 92 5.33 5.35 -12.26
C ILE A 92 4.92 6.36 -13.33
N ASN A 93 3.85 6.08 -14.08
CA ASN A 93 3.52 6.84 -15.29
C ASN A 93 2.80 8.14 -14.98
N GLU A 94 1.88 8.14 -14.02
CA GLU A 94 1.01 9.29 -13.72
C GLU A 94 1.52 10.06 -12.52
N LYS A 95 1.79 9.37 -11.40
CA LYS A 95 2.26 10.00 -10.16
C LYS A 95 3.78 10.23 -10.12
N LYS A 96 4.51 9.81 -11.16
CA LYS A 96 5.95 10.05 -11.37
C LYS A 96 6.84 9.59 -10.21
N ILE A 97 6.41 8.57 -9.47
CA ILE A 97 7.24 7.92 -8.45
C ILE A 97 8.46 7.31 -9.13
N LYS A 98 9.64 7.55 -8.56
CA LYS A 98 10.87 7.04 -9.14
C LYS A 98 10.93 5.51 -8.97
N PRO A 99 11.27 4.74 -10.02
CA PRO A 99 11.42 3.27 -9.93
C PRO A 99 12.25 2.80 -8.74
N LYS A 100 13.34 3.53 -8.43
CA LYS A 100 14.21 3.25 -7.28
C LYS A 100 13.49 3.29 -5.92
N GLU A 101 12.50 4.15 -5.76
CA GLU A 101 11.74 4.30 -4.50
C GLU A 101 10.80 3.10 -4.33
N VAL A 102 10.13 2.67 -5.40
CA VAL A 102 9.33 1.44 -5.38
C VAL A 102 10.22 0.24 -5.04
N MET A 103 11.38 0.13 -5.68
CA MET A 103 12.32 -0.98 -5.44
C MET A 103 12.89 -0.98 -4.02
N TYR A 104 13.10 0.19 -3.42
CA TYR A 104 13.50 0.31 -2.01
C TYR A 104 12.47 -0.34 -1.09
N TYR A 105 11.19 0.00 -1.23
CA TYR A 105 10.14 -0.63 -0.42
C TYR A 105 9.86 -2.08 -0.82
N ALA A 106 10.04 -2.45 -2.09
CA ALA A 106 9.90 -3.82 -2.56
C ALA A 106 10.86 -4.77 -1.83
N LYS A 107 12.10 -4.33 -1.58
CA LYS A 107 13.09 -5.07 -0.78
C LYS A 107 12.62 -5.26 0.65
N ILE A 108 12.19 -4.18 1.30
CA ILE A 108 11.68 -4.20 2.68
C ILE A 108 10.47 -5.11 2.81
N CYS A 109 9.56 -5.08 1.83
CA CYS A 109 8.36 -5.93 1.79
C CYS A 109 8.63 -7.36 1.29
N ARG A 110 9.87 -7.71 0.93
CA ARG A 110 10.29 -9.02 0.38
C ARG A 110 9.53 -9.42 -0.88
N VAL A 111 9.40 -8.45 -1.77
CA VAL A 111 8.50 -8.46 -2.92
C VAL A 111 9.23 -8.02 -4.21
N GLU A 112 10.54 -7.73 -4.09
CA GLU A 112 11.45 -7.31 -5.16
C GLU A 112 11.37 -8.22 -6.40
N ASN A 113 11.50 -9.54 -6.23
CA ASN A 113 11.50 -10.48 -7.36
C ASN A 113 10.19 -10.48 -8.16
N ILE A 114 9.10 -10.00 -7.57
CA ILE A 114 7.79 -9.89 -8.22
C ILE A 114 7.68 -8.56 -8.96
N ILE A 115 8.14 -7.47 -8.34
CA ILE A 115 8.02 -6.12 -8.91
C ILE A 115 9.05 -5.89 -10.01
N LYS A 116 10.29 -6.35 -9.84
CA LYS A 116 11.39 -6.11 -10.76
C LYS A 116 11.06 -6.42 -12.23
N PRO A 117 10.59 -7.63 -12.59
CA PRO A 117 10.28 -7.94 -13.99
C PRO A 117 9.13 -7.09 -14.54
N ILE A 118 8.16 -6.70 -13.69
CA ILE A 118 7.04 -5.86 -14.12
C ILE A 118 7.53 -4.43 -14.35
N LEU A 119 8.38 -3.91 -13.47
CA LEU A 119 8.96 -2.58 -13.59
C LEU A 119 9.84 -2.44 -14.85
N GLU A 120 10.60 -3.48 -15.19
CA GLU A 120 11.40 -3.57 -16.42
C GLU A 120 10.55 -3.55 -17.71
N THR A 121 9.26 -3.91 -17.63
CA THR A 121 8.34 -3.82 -18.78
C THR A 121 7.61 -2.49 -18.90
N ILE A 122 7.68 -1.64 -17.87
CA ILE A 122 7.04 -0.32 -17.84
C ILE A 122 8.03 0.78 -18.25
N LEU A 123 9.33 0.57 -18.02
CA LEU A 123 10.43 1.46 -18.39
C LEU A 123 10.88 1.22 -19.84
#